data_AF-A0A351DE79-F1
#
_entry.id   AF-A0A351DE79-F1
#
_cell.length_a   1.000
_cell.length_b   1.000
_cell.length_c   1.000
_cell.angle_alpha   90.00
_cell.angle_beta   90.00
_cell.angle_gamma   90.00
#
_symmetry.space_group_name_H-M   'P 1'
#
loop_
_entity.id
_entity.type
_entity.pdbx_description
1 polymer ?
#
loop_
_entity_poly.entity_id
_entity_poly.type
_entity_poly.pdbx_seq_one_letter_code
_entity_poly.pdbx_strand_id
1 'polypeptide(L)'
;MTGGYSRLMARFDAKFSIDGEQEEGTFVLRGDPPAGQAIIETDRSQEYAVLKSVAPYLNTPPARFLDAEGIHIGTPALIIEFTEAESTLPWIEKNGIANLPIKLAELAGAMHTIPVDQLPSSLARPASGDPLTDQIQMWKKTAIEHVEHLPIFRYVAAWLDKNRPPPVPVSL
;
A
#
# COMPACT_ATOMS: atom_id res chain seq x y z
N MET A 1 8.15 8.73 17.58
CA MET A 1 6.93 9.22 16.90
C MET A 1 5.77 8.34 17.34
N THR A 2 4.88 8.85 18.19
CA THR A 2 3.60 8.21 18.52
C THR A 2 2.59 8.51 17.41
N GLY A 3 2.75 7.83 16.27
CA GLY A 3 1.71 7.74 15.24
C GLY A 3 1.00 6.39 15.42
N GLY A 4 -0.30 6.40 15.69
CA GLY A 4 -1.07 5.18 15.97
C GLY A 4 -2.58 5.31 15.84
N TYR A 5 -3.11 6.47 15.42
CA TYR A 5 -4.56 6.65 15.32
C TYR A 5 -5.18 5.86 14.17
N SER A 6 -4.42 5.52 13.14
CA SER A 6 -4.94 4.76 11.99
C SER A 6 -4.79 3.24 12.15
N ARG A 7 -3.92 2.74 13.04
CA ARG A 7 -3.57 1.31 13.15
C ARG A 7 -3.04 0.95 14.54
N LEU A 8 -3.39 -0.24 15.03
CA LEU A 8 -2.72 -0.85 16.17
C LEU A 8 -1.37 -1.41 15.70
N MET A 9 -0.27 -0.92 16.26
CA MET A 9 1.07 -1.43 15.98
C MET A 9 1.79 -1.79 17.27
N ALA A 10 2.31 -3.01 17.35
CA ALA A 10 3.10 -3.47 18.48
C ALA A 10 4.33 -4.22 17.99
N ARG A 11 5.51 -3.85 18.49
CA ARG A 11 6.75 -4.62 18.33
C ARG A 11 6.83 -5.63 19.48
N PHE A 12 7.21 -6.87 19.18
CA PHE A 12 7.40 -7.90 20.17
C PHE A 12 8.49 -8.89 19.74
N ASP A 13 9.13 -9.51 20.71
CA ASP A 13 10.03 -10.64 20.47
C ASP A 13 9.25 -11.94 20.71
N ALA A 14 9.44 -12.92 19.84
CA ALA A 14 8.76 -14.20 19.95
C ALA A 14 9.72 -15.35 19.68
N LYS A 15 9.46 -16.46 20.37
CA LYS A 15 10.05 -17.77 20.10
C LYS A 15 8.91 -18.78 19.98
N PHE A 16 8.86 -19.49 18.87
CA PHE A 16 7.77 -20.42 18.57
C PHE A 16 8.29 -21.56 17.70
N SER A 17 7.42 -22.54 17.41
CA SER A 17 7.74 -23.63 16.50
C SER A 17 6.70 -23.77 15.41
N ILE A 18 7.16 -23.99 14.18
CA ILE A 18 6.33 -24.33 13.02
C ILE A 18 6.84 -25.67 12.51
N ASP A 19 5.95 -26.65 12.38
CA ASP A 19 6.28 -27.99 11.86
C ASP A 19 7.49 -28.67 12.53
N GLY A 20 7.70 -28.37 13.82
CA GLY A 20 8.80 -28.91 14.62
C GLY A 20 10.12 -28.13 14.53
N GLU A 21 10.23 -27.15 13.63
CA GLU A 21 11.37 -26.23 13.56
C GLU A 21 11.18 -25.10 14.56
N GLN A 22 12.24 -24.75 15.29
CA GLN A 22 12.21 -23.64 16.25
C GLN A 22 12.60 -22.36 15.55
N GLU A 23 11.80 -21.32 15.76
CA GLU A 23 12.04 -19.98 15.24
C GLU A 23 12.05 -18.97 16.38
N GLU A 24 12.91 -17.96 16.27
CA GLU A 24 12.93 -16.82 17.17
C GLU A 24 13.27 -15.54 16.41
N GLY A 25 12.74 -14.41 16.87
CA GLY A 25 13.00 -13.11 16.24
C GLY A 25 12.15 -11.98 16.80
N THR A 26 12.36 -10.79 16.24
CA THR A 26 11.53 -9.61 16.50
C THR A 26 10.50 -9.45 15.40
N PHE A 27 9.26 -9.18 15.78
CA PHE A 27 8.12 -9.04 14.89
C PHE A 27 7.36 -7.75 15.16
N VAL A 28 6.50 -7.37 14.20
CA VAL A 28 5.56 -6.26 14.33
C VAL A 28 4.16 -6.75 13.99
N LEU A 29 3.26 -6.61 14.97
CA LEU A 29 1.81 -6.77 14.79
C LEU A 29 1.25 -5.49 14.18
N ARG A 30 0.39 -5.64 13.17
CA ARG A 30 -0.40 -4.58 12.56
C ARG A 30 -1.86 -4.99 12.54
N GLY A 31 -2.67 -4.40 13.41
CA GLY A 31 -4.10 -4.68 13.54
C GLY A 31 -4.97 -3.49 13.13
N ASP A 32 -6.21 -3.78 12.75
CA ASP A 32 -7.22 -2.73 12.58
C ASP A 32 -7.55 -2.05 13.92
N PRO A 33 -7.75 -0.72 13.92
CA PRO A 33 -8.21 -0.03 15.11
C PRO A 33 -9.64 -0.47 15.47
N PRO A 34 -10.08 -0.27 16.73
CA PRO A 34 -11.45 -0.56 17.12
C PRO A 34 -12.49 0.10 16.20
N ALA A 35 -13.66 -0.53 16.06
CA ALA A 35 -14.74 -0.02 15.22
C ALA A 35 -15.08 1.44 15.56
N GLY A 36 -15.22 2.27 14.52
CA GLY A 36 -15.52 3.70 14.66
C GLY A 36 -14.32 4.60 14.97
N GLN A 37 -13.11 4.05 15.15
CA GLN A 37 -11.87 4.82 15.32
C GLN A 37 -11.00 4.83 14.06
N ALA A 38 -11.32 4.00 13.06
CA ALA A 38 -10.66 3.98 11.77
C ALA A 38 -10.94 5.29 11.01
N ILE A 39 -9.88 6.04 10.69
CA ILE A 39 -9.95 7.20 9.79
C ILE A 39 -9.97 6.74 8.32
N ILE A 40 -9.43 5.54 8.06
CA ILE A 40 -9.27 4.97 6.72
C ILE A 40 -9.70 3.50 6.81
N GLU A 41 -10.55 3.05 5.89
CA GLU A 41 -10.84 1.63 5.74
C GLU A 41 -9.61 0.90 5.19
N THR A 42 -9.20 -0.17 5.87
CA THR A 42 -8.09 -0.99 5.42
C THR A 42 -8.43 -2.46 5.53
N ASP A 43 -7.91 -3.26 4.60
CA ASP A 43 -8.08 -4.72 4.59
C ASP A 43 -6.72 -5.39 4.84
N ARG A 44 -6.60 -6.09 5.97
CA ARG A 44 -5.38 -6.81 6.37
C ARG A 44 -5.06 -7.99 5.45
N SER A 45 -6.07 -8.64 4.90
CA SER A 45 -5.89 -9.73 3.94
C SER A 45 -5.33 -9.19 2.63
N GLN A 46 -5.84 -8.04 2.16
CA GLN A 46 -5.28 -7.35 1.00
C GLN A 46 -3.83 -6.91 1.25
N GLU A 47 -3.53 -6.28 2.38
CA GLU A 47 -2.16 -5.85 2.72
C GLU A 47 -1.19 -7.05 2.81
N TYR A 48 -1.59 -8.14 3.47
CA TYR A 48 -0.80 -9.36 3.57
C TYR A 48 -0.50 -9.95 2.19
N ALA A 49 -1.52 -10.09 1.34
CA ALA A 49 -1.37 -10.63 -0.01
C ALA A 49 -0.46 -9.75 -0.88
N VAL A 50 -0.58 -8.43 -0.79
CA VAL A 50 0.30 -7.49 -1.51
C VAL A 50 1.75 -7.64 -1.04
N LEU A 51 2.01 -7.61 0.28
CA LEU A 51 3.36 -7.76 0.83
C LEU A 51 4.03 -9.05 0.37
N LYS A 52 3.30 -10.18 0.37
CA LYS A 52 3.81 -11.46 -0.14
C LYS A 52 4.15 -11.40 -1.64
N SER A 53 3.30 -10.74 -2.43
CA SER A 53 3.44 -10.69 -3.89
C SER A 53 4.58 -9.77 -4.33
N VAL A 54 4.83 -8.69 -3.61
CA VAL A 54 5.90 -7.72 -3.96
C VAL A 54 7.27 -8.06 -3.37
N ALA A 55 7.33 -8.93 -2.36
CA ALA A 55 8.58 -9.30 -1.68
C ALA A 55 9.73 -9.77 -2.60
N PRO A 56 9.49 -10.49 -3.73
CA PRO A 56 10.56 -10.84 -4.66
C PRO A 56 11.18 -9.64 -5.40
N TYR A 57 10.49 -8.50 -5.43
CA TYR A 57 10.83 -7.33 -6.23
C TYR A 57 11.28 -6.14 -5.37
N LEU A 58 10.76 -6.03 -4.15
CA LEU A 58 10.94 -4.90 -3.26
C LEU A 58 11.49 -5.35 -1.92
N ASN A 59 12.32 -4.49 -1.30
CA ASN A 59 12.79 -4.70 0.07
C ASN A 59 11.70 -4.34 1.07
N THR A 60 10.71 -5.21 1.20
CA THR A 60 9.62 -5.10 2.19
C THR A 60 9.83 -6.11 3.32
N PRO A 61 9.48 -5.75 4.58
CA PRO A 61 9.50 -6.72 5.67
C PRO A 61 8.65 -7.95 5.34
N PRO A 62 9.17 -9.18 5.52
CA PRO A 62 8.42 -10.40 5.26
C PRO A 62 7.10 -10.46 6.04
N ALA A 63 5.99 -10.68 5.33
CA ALA A 63 4.69 -10.97 5.94
C ALA A 63 4.63 -12.45 6.36
N ARG A 64 4.55 -12.68 7.68
CA ARG A 64 4.66 -14.01 8.31
C ARG A 64 3.28 -14.63 8.55
N PHE A 65 2.43 -13.93 9.29
CA PHE A 65 1.13 -14.47 9.71
C PHE A 65 0.00 -13.48 9.40
N LEU A 66 -1.19 -14.03 9.22
CA LEU A 66 -2.44 -13.30 9.02
C LEU A 66 -3.50 -13.93 9.92
N ASP A 67 -4.14 -13.09 10.73
CA ASP A 67 -5.38 -13.40 11.45
C ASP A 67 -6.47 -12.54 10.80
N ALA A 68 -6.99 -12.99 9.66
CA ALA A 68 -7.86 -12.20 8.78
C ALA A 68 -9.19 -11.83 9.45
N GLU A 69 -9.73 -12.75 10.24
CA GLU A 69 -10.99 -12.60 10.96
C GLU A 69 -10.80 -12.09 12.39
N GLY A 70 -9.55 -11.99 12.86
CA GLY A 70 -9.24 -11.54 14.22
C GLY A 70 -9.57 -12.55 15.32
N ILE A 71 -9.61 -13.84 15.01
CA ILE A 71 -10.01 -14.90 15.96
C ILE A 71 -8.99 -15.03 17.11
N HIS A 72 -7.73 -14.68 16.87
CA HIS A 72 -6.65 -14.81 17.83
C HIS A 72 -6.27 -13.47 18.49
N ILE A 73 -6.24 -12.39 17.71
CA ILE A 73 -5.81 -11.06 18.15
C ILE A 73 -7.00 -10.22 18.66
N GLY A 74 -8.24 -10.57 18.28
CA GLY A 74 -9.46 -9.82 18.59
C GLY A 74 -9.79 -8.71 17.60
N THR A 75 -9.01 -8.59 16.53
CA THR A 75 -9.22 -7.68 15.38
C THR A 75 -8.46 -8.26 14.19
N PRO A 76 -8.90 -8.04 12.93
CA PRO A 76 -8.10 -8.40 11.77
C PRO A 76 -6.68 -7.86 11.91
N ALA A 77 -5.69 -8.73 11.75
CA ALA A 77 -4.30 -8.38 11.98
C ALA A 77 -3.34 -9.20 11.12
N LEU A 78 -2.18 -8.61 10.84
CA LEU A 78 -1.04 -9.32 10.25
C LEU A 78 0.20 -9.14 11.10
N ILE A 79 1.10 -10.10 11.01
CA ILE A 79 2.42 -10.07 11.65
C ILE A 79 3.47 -10.06 10.54
N ILE A 80 4.35 -9.07 10.60
CA ILE A 80 5.54 -8.98 9.75
C ILE A 80 6.80 -9.11 10.60
N GLU A 81 7.90 -9.51 9.97
CA GLU A 81 9.21 -9.40 10.61
C GLU A 81 9.57 -7.94 10.88
N PHE A 82 10.28 -7.69 11.97
CA PHE A 82 10.86 -6.38 12.22
C PHE A 82 12.10 -6.20 11.35
N THR A 83 12.12 -5.13 10.56
CA THR A 83 13.30 -4.71 9.80
C THR A 83 13.83 -3.41 10.38
N GLU A 84 15.12 -3.36 10.66
CA GLU A 84 15.78 -2.11 11.04
C GLU A 84 15.87 -1.21 9.81
N ALA A 85 15.22 -0.05 9.89
CA ALA A 85 15.18 0.93 8.83
C ALA A 85 15.16 2.36 9.41
N GLU A 86 15.78 3.28 8.69
CA GLU A 86 15.74 4.71 9.01
C GLU A 86 14.60 5.37 8.25
N SER A 87 13.75 6.12 8.97
CA SER A 87 12.70 6.93 8.34
C SER A 87 13.32 7.99 7.42
N THR A 88 12.61 8.30 6.32
CA THR A 88 13.11 9.20 5.27
C THR A 88 13.55 10.58 5.78
N LEU A 89 12.80 11.19 6.71
CA LEU A 89 13.12 12.52 7.24
C LEU A 89 14.46 12.54 8.04
N PRO A 90 14.65 11.70 9.07
CA PRO A 90 15.96 11.56 9.72
C PRO A 90 17.11 11.25 8.75
N TRP A 91 16.87 10.37 7.77
CA TRP A 91 17.87 10.06 6.75
C TRP A 91 18.26 11.30 5.95
N ILE A 92 17.30 12.14 5.54
CA ILE A 92 17.56 13.40 4.83
C ILE A 92 18.36 14.37 5.70
N GLU A 93 17.99 14.54 6.97
CA GLU A 93 18.69 15.44 7.89
C GLU A 93 20.18 15.08 8.02
N LYS A 94 20.50 13.78 8.01
CA LYS A 94 21.86 13.27 8.11
C LYS A 94 22.64 13.27 6.79
N ASN A 95 21.99 12.94 5.67
CA ASN A 95 22.66 12.64 4.39
C ASN A 95 22.43 13.72 3.31
N GLY A 96 21.58 14.71 3.58
CA GLY A 96 21.10 15.65 2.58
C GLY A 96 20.20 15.00 1.53
N ILE A 97 19.82 15.78 0.51
CA ILE A 97 18.85 15.35 -0.52
C ILE A 97 19.49 14.90 -1.83
N ALA A 98 20.80 15.10 -2.03
CA ALA A 98 21.43 14.98 -3.35
C ALA A 98 21.19 13.61 -4.02
N ASN A 99 21.22 12.53 -3.24
CA ASN A 99 21.03 11.16 -3.75
C ASN A 99 19.59 10.65 -3.61
N LEU A 100 18.70 11.41 -2.96
CA LEU A 100 17.33 10.96 -2.72
C LEU A 100 16.52 10.78 -4.02
N PRO A 101 16.58 11.70 -5.02
CA PRO A 101 15.83 11.53 -6.26
C PRO A 101 16.19 10.24 -7.00
N ILE A 102 17.48 9.87 -7.04
CA ILE A 102 17.94 8.65 -7.70
C ILE A 102 17.35 7.42 -7.00
N LYS A 103 17.45 7.36 -5.66
CA LYS A 103 16.88 6.24 -4.88
C LYS A 103 15.37 6.10 -5.05
N LEU A 104 14.66 7.23 -5.10
CA LEU A 104 13.21 7.23 -5.32
C LEU A 104 12.86 6.79 -6.75
N ALA A 105 13.63 7.20 -7.76
CA ALA A 105 13.45 6.78 -9.14
C ALA A 105 13.74 5.28 -9.32
N GLU A 106 14.78 4.75 -8.67
CA GLU A 106 15.09 3.32 -8.65
C GLU A 106 13.96 2.51 -8.00
N LEU A 107 13.45 2.97 -6.85
CA LEU A 107 12.32 2.32 -6.18
C LEU A 107 11.05 2.36 -7.05
N ALA A 108 10.71 3.51 -7.62
CA ALA A 108 9.56 3.65 -8.51
C ALA A 108 9.71 2.75 -9.76
N GLY A 109 10.91 2.70 -10.33
CA GLY A 109 11.25 1.79 -11.43
C GLY A 109 11.05 0.32 -11.04
N ALA A 110 11.55 -0.09 -9.87
CA ALA A 110 11.37 -1.46 -9.37
C ALA A 110 9.91 -1.82 -9.12
N MET A 111 9.10 -0.87 -8.61
CA MET A 111 7.66 -1.06 -8.48
C MET A 111 7.00 -1.24 -9.85
N HIS A 112 7.37 -0.42 -10.83
CA HIS A 112 6.80 -0.45 -12.17
C HIS A 112 7.25 -1.63 -13.05
N THR A 113 8.14 -2.50 -12.58
CA THR A 113 8.46 -3.76 -13.29
C THR A 113 7.72 -4.97 -12.74
N ILE A 114 6.91 -4.81 -11.69
CA ILE A 114 6.16 -5.93 -11.10
C ILE A 114 5.04 -6.35 -12.06
N PRO A 115 5.02 -7.62 -12.52
CA PRO A 115 3.98 -8.09 -13.43
C PRO A 115 2.60 -8.05 -12.78
N VAL A 116 1.64 -7.46 -13.50
CA VAL A 116 0.28 -7.23 -12.99
C VAL A 116 -0.42 -8.53 -12.60
N ASP A 117 -0.16 -9.61 -13.32
CA ASP A 117 -0.71 -10.96 -13.09
C ASP A 117 -0.15 -11.66 -11.84
N GLN A 118 1.00 -11.20 -11.32
CA GLN A 118 1.59 -11.68 -10.07
C GLN A 118 1.01 -10.99 -8.83
N LEU A 119 0.24 -9.92 -9.02
CA LEU A 119 -0.39 -9.18 -7.93
C LEU A 119 -1.74 -9.80 -7.55
N PRO A 120 -2.16 -9.68 -6.29
CA PRO A 120 -3.39 -10.31 -5.84
C PRO A 120 -4.62 -9.71 -6.54
N SER A 121 -5.60 -10.55 -6.82
CA SER A 121 -6.87 -10.15 -7.45
C SER A 121 -7.72 -9.21 -6.60
N SER A 122 -7.40 -9.09 -5.31
CA SER A 122 -8.00 -8.11 -4.40
C SER A 122 -7.60 -6.66 -4.72
N LEU A 123 -6.52 -6.44 -5.47
CA LEU A 123 -6.22 -5.11 -5.99
C LEU A 123 -7.14 -4.76 -7.15
N ALA A 124 -7.75 -3.58 -7.07
CA ALA A 124 -8.62 -3.06 -8.13
C ALA A 124 -7.88 -3.02 -9.46
N ARG A 125 -8.53 -3.55 -10.50
CA ARG A 125 -8.07 -3.44 -11.89
C ARG A 125 -8.91 -2.40 -12.62
N PRO A 126 -8.35 -1.73 -13.64
CA PRO A 126 -9.15 -0.86 -14.48
C PRO A 126 -10.33 -1.63 -15.09
N ALA A 127 -11.55 -1.18 -14.83
CA ALA A 127 -12.78 -1.77 -15.36
C ALA A 127 -12.84 -1.66 -16.89
N SER A 128 -12.31 -0.58 -17.47
CA SER A 128 -12.19 -0.43 -18.93
C SER A 128 -10.99 -1.15 -19.54
N GLY A 129 -10.10 -1.71 -18.71
CA GLY A 129 -8.77 -2.17 -19.14
C GLY A 129 -7.75 -1.04 -19.36
N ASP A 130 -8.16 0.23 -19.27
CA ASP A 130 -7.29 1.41 -19.36
C ASP A 130 -7.42 2.28 -18.10
N PRO A 131 -6.38 2.37 -17.25
CA PRO A 131 -6.43 3.16 -16.02
C PRO A 131 -6.70 4.64 -16.29
N LEU A 132 -6.24 5.19 -17.43
CA LEU A 132 -6.46 6.60 -17.76
C LEU A 132 -7.94 6.86 -18.07
N THR A 133 -8.58 5.97 -18.81
CA THR A 133 -10.02 6.04 -19.08
C THR A 133 -10.82 6.04 -17.78
N ASP A 134 -10.50 5.13 -16.86
CA ASP A 134 -11.23 5.03 -15.60
C ASP A 134 -11.03 6.25 -14.71
N GLN A 135 -9.82 6.80 -14.65
CA GLN A 135 -9.54 8.04 -13.92
C GLN A 135 -10.29 9.24 -14.53
N ILE A 136 -10.37 9.34 -15.86
CA ILE A 136 -11.16 10.39 -16.53
C ILE A 136 -12.65 10.22 -16.20
N GLN A 137 -13.18 8.99 -16.21
CA GLN A 137 -14.57 8.74 -15.84
C GLN A 137 -14.84 9.04 -14.37
N MET A 138 -13.89 8.76 -13.47
CA MET A 138 -13.96 9.17 -12.07
C MET A 138 -14.10 10.69 -11.96
N TRP A 139 -13.28 11.48 -12.66
CA TRP A 139 -13.41 12.95 -12.66
C TRP A 139 -14.76 13.43 -13.20
N LYS A 140 -15.28 12.80 -14.27
CA LYS A 140 -16.62 13.10 -14.82
C LYS A 140 -17.72 12.83 -13.80
N LYS A 141 -17.65 11.68 -13.12
CA LYS A 141 -18.59 11.28 -12.07
C LYS A 141 -18.54 12.26 -10.89
N THR A 142 -17.35 12.57 -10.38
CA THR A 142 -17.16 13.56 -9.32
C THR A 142 -17.74 14.92 -9.70
N ALA A 143 -17.59 15.37 -10.94
CA ALA A 143 -18.16 16.65 -11.40
C ALA A 143 -19.70 16.71 -11.38
N ILE A 144 -20.37 15.56 -11.38
CA ILE A 144 -21.83 15.41 -11.33
C ILE A 144 -22.31 15.24 -9.89
N GLU A 145 -21.60 14.42 -9.12
CA GLU A 145 -22.02 14.00 -7.77
C GLU A 145 -21.56 14.95 -6.65
N HIS A 146 -20.57 15.81 -6.92
CA HIS A 146 -20.09 16.73 -5.92
C HIS A 146 -21.19 17.70 -5.46
N VAL A 147 -21.26 17.92 -4.13
CA VAL A 147 -22.28 18.76 -3.48
C VAL A 147 -22.31 20.20 -4.04
N GLU A 148 -21.15 20.69 -4.47
CA GLU A 148 -21.00 21.97 -5.15
C GLU A 148 -20.72 21.80 -6.63
N HIS A 149 -21.28 22.68 -7.46
CA HIS A 149 -20.96 22.77 -8.87
C HIS A 149 -19.60 23.45 -9.08
N LEU A 150 -18.53 22.66 -9.08
CA LEU A 150 -17.17 23.12 -9.31
C LEU A 150 -16.77 22.94 -10.80
N PRO A 151 -16.68 24.02 -11.60
CA PRO A 151 -16.38 23.92 -13.04
C PRO A 151 -15.02 23.27 -13.33
N ILE A 152 -14.09 23.33 -12.38
CA ILE A 152 -12.75 22.75 -12.51
C ILE A 152 -12.79 21.24 -12.78
N PHE A 153 -13.72 20.48 -12.19
CA PHE A 153 -13.79 19.03 -12.44
C PHE A 153 -14.20 18.70 -13.87
N ARG A 154 -15.14 19.46 -14.44
CA ARG A 154 -15.54 19.33 -15.85
C ARG A 154 -14.40 19.72 -16.78
N TYR A 155 -13.69 20.80 -16.45
CA TYR A 155 -12.53 21.24 -17.20
C TYR A 155 -11.41 20.20 -17.20
N VAL A 156 -11.02 19.68 -16.03
CA VAL A 156 -9.97 18.66 -15.90
C VAL A 156 -10.35 17.40 -16.67
N ALA A 157 -11.58 16.90 -16.50
CA ALA A 157 -12.04 15.72 -17.23
C ALA A 157 -11.97 15.92 -18.76
N ALA A 158 -12.46 17.06 -19.27
CA ALA A 158 -12.44 17.35 -20.71
C ALA A 158 -11.02 17.55 -21.24
N TRP A 159 -10.15 18.20 -20.46
CA TRP A 159 -8.76 18.42 -20.85
C TRP A 159 -7.98 17.10 -20.90
N LEU A 160 -8.12 16.23 -19.89
CA LEU A 160 -7.47 14.92 -19.87
C LEU A 160 -7.92 14.03 -21.04
N ASP A 161 -9.22 14.05 -21.35
CA ASP A 161 -9.77 13.25 -22.45
C ASP A 161 -9.27 13.72 -23.82
N LYS A 162 -9.07 15.03 -23.99
CA LYS A 162 -8.54 15.63 -25.22
C LYS A 162 -7.03 15.47 -25.37
N ASN A 163 -6.29 15.40 -24.27
CA ASN A 163 -4.82 15.39 -24.25
C ASN A 163 -4.25 14.06 -23.77
N ARG A 164 -4.86 12.95 -24.16
CA ARG A 164 -4.38 11.62 -23.79
C ARG A 164 -2.98 11.38 -24.34
N PRO A 165 -2.03 10.92 -23.51
CA PRO A 165 -0.74 10.45 -24.00
C PRO A 165 -0.91 9.16 -24.82
N PRO A 166 0.11 8.75 -25.59
CA PRO A 166 0.14 7.43 -26.21
C PRO A 166 -0.06 6.32 -25.18
N PRO A 167 -0.72 5.21 -25.55
CA PRO A 167 -0.90 4.09 -24.64
C PRO A 167 0.44 3.46 -24.26
N VAL A 168 0.57 3.07 -23.00
CA VAL A 168 1.71 2.30 -22.46
C VAL A 168 1.19 1.03 -21.80
N PRO A 169 2.00 -0.05 -21.74
CA PRO A 169 1.63 -1.24 -20.99
C PRO A 169 1.31 -0.90 -19.53
N VAL A 170 0.28 -1.54 -18.98
CA VAL A 170 -0.06 -1.36 -17.56
C VAL A 170 0.90 -2.19 -16.72
N SER A 171 1.57 -1.54 -15.78
CA SER A 171 2.37 -2.14 -14.70
C SER A 171 1.79 -1.74 -13.34
N LEU A 172 2.36 -2.25 -12.24
CA LEU A 172 2.22 -1.55 -10.96
C LEU A 172 2.94 -0.19 -11.03
#